data_AF-A0A8H6VFR3-F1
#
_entry.id   AF-A0A8H6VFR3-F1
#
_cell.length_a   1.000
_cell.length_b   1.000
_cell.length_c   1.000
_cell.angle_alpha   90.00
_cell.angle_beta   90.00
_cell.angle_gamma   90.00
#
_symmetry.space_group_name_H-M   'P 1'
#
loop_
_entity.id
_entity.type
_entity.pdbx_description
1 polymer ?
#
loop_
_entity_poly.entity_id
_entity_poly.type
_entity_poly.pdbx_seq_one_letter_code
_entity_poly.pdbx_strand_id
1 'polypeptide(L)'
;MARIETFVVGGNVTAGERQQWVVEGGKYKSSFLLADEDGGNGSEEGLLISETVVPGFEYVDHDYLGRDRMEALLTEGEIGELEWLLRENMVDGT
;
A
#
# COMPACT_ATOMS: atom_id res chain seq x y z
N MET A 1 8.89 -15.98 4.06
CA MET A 1 8.62 -14.55 4.34
C MET A 1 8.74 -13.78 3.05
N ALA A 2 7.71 -12.99 2.73
CA ALA A 2 7.67 -12.13 1.55
C ALA A 2 8.56 -10.90 1.76
N ARG A 3 9.03 -10.29 0.68
CA ARG A 3 9.82 -9.05 0.73
C ARG A 3 8.87 -7.84 0.75
N ILE A 4 9.10 -6.91 1.67
CA ILE A 4 8.43 -5.61 1.73
C ILE A 4 9.28 -4.56 0.97
N GLU A 5 8.61 -3.71 0.18
CA GLU A 5 9.20 -2.52 -0.45
C GLU A 5 8.31 -1.31 -0.16
N THR A 6 8.93 -0.19 0.24
CA THR A 6 8.25 1.09 0.49
C THR A 6 8.94 2.22 -0.27
N PHE A 7 8.17 3.20 -0.69
CA PHE A 7 8.66 4.43 -1.33
C PHE A 7 7.60 5.54 -1.19
N VAL A 8 8.04 6.78 -1.34
CA VAL A 8 7.16 7.96 -1.33
C VAL A 8 6.76 8.32 -2.75
N VAL A 9 5.49 8.66 -2.93
CA VAL A 9 4.94 9.17 -4.19
C VAL A 9 4.82 10.69 -4.09
N GLY A 10 5.44 11.40 -5.01
CA GLY A 10 5.45 12.86 -5.02
C GLY A 10 6.38 13.45 -6.08
N GLY A 11 6.42 14.78 -6.15
CA GLY A 11 7.15 15.53 -7.19
C GLY A 11 8.63 15.76 -6.90
N ASN A 12 9.09 15.57 -5.66
CA ASN A 12 10.47 15.85 -5.24
C ASN A 12 11.41 14.69 -5.58
N VAL A 13 11.65 14.50 -6.89
CA VAL A 13 12.50 13.42 -7.40
C VAL A 13 13.93 13.51 -6.86
N THR A 14 14.42 14.70 -6.55
CA THR A 14 15.75 14.89 -5.95
C THR A 14 15.84 14.36 -4.52
N ALA A 15 14.72 14.25 -3.81
CA ALA A 15 14.62 13.60 -2.50
C ALA A 15 14.29 12.09 -2.61
N GLY A 16 14.17 11.55 -3.82
CA GLY A 16 13.90 10.13 -4.06
C GLY A 16 12.43 9.75 -4.19
N GLU A 17 11.52 10.73 -4.24
CA GLU A 17 10.10 10.49 -4.51
C GLU A 17 9.88 9.97 -5.94
N ARG A 18 8.87 9.13 -6.12
CA ARG A 18 8.49 8.55 -7.42
C ARG A 18 7.23 9.22 -7.94
N GLN A 19 7.27 9.70 -9.19
CA GLN A 19 6.06 10.16 -9.90
C GLN A 19 5.35 9.04 -10.67
N GLN A 20 6.05 7.95 -10.97
CA GLN A 20 5.52 6.80 -11.68
C GLN A 20 6.19 5.52 -11.18
N TRP A 21 5.42 4.44 -11.04
CA TRP A 21 5.90 3.13 -10.61
C TRP A 21 5.02 2.02 -11.19
N VAL A 22 5.51 0.78 -11.10
CA VAL A 22 4.77 -0.43 -11.48
C VAL A 22 4.73 -1.36 -10.28
N VAL A 23 3.53 -1.82 -9.93
CA VAL A 23 3.36 -2.95 -9.01
C VAL A 23 3.06 -4.17 -9.86
N GLU A 24 4.02 -5.09 -9.91
CA GLU A 24 3.87 -6.37 -10.62
C GLU A 24 2.69 -7.19 -10.06
N GLY A 25 2.03 -7.95 -10.93
CA GLY A 25 0.94 -8.84 -10.55
C GLY A 25 1.33 -9.87 -9.48
N GLY A 26 0.37 -10.25 -8.63
CA GLY A 26 0.57 -11.19 -7.53
C GLY A 26 1.18 -10.58 -6.26
N LYS A 27 1.44 -9.26 -6.25
CA LYS A 27 1.87 -8.53 -5.05
C LYS A 27 0.68 -7.86 -4.38
N TYR A 28 0.64 -7.90 -3.05
CA TYR A 28 -0.24 -7.02 -2.28
C TYR A 28 0.36 -5.62 -2.26
N LYS A 29 -0.50 -4.59 -2.42
CA LYS A 29 -0.13 -3.17 -2.31
C LYS A 29 -1.10 -2.46 -1.38
N SER A 30 -0.59 -1.50 -0.62
CA SER A 30 -1.37 -0.55 0.15
C SER A 30 -0.70 0.82 0.09
N SER A 31 -1.45 1.87 0.43
CA SER A 31 -0.99 3.25 0.42
C SER A 31 -1.72 4.04 1.50
N PHE A 32 -1.05 5.06 2.05
CA PHE A 32 -1.63 6.03 2.97
C PHE A 32 -1.13 7.43 2.63
N LEU A 33 -1.85 8.46 3.07
CA LEU A 33 -1.46 9.85 2.85
C LEU A 33 -0.40 10.27 3.87
N LEU A 34 0.66 10.90 3.39
CA LEU A 34 1.61 11.63 4.21
C LEU A 34 1.10 13.05 4.45
N ALA A 35 1.65 13.76 5.43
CA ALA A 35 1.33 15.17 5.62
C ALA A 35 1.87 16.01 4.46
N ASP A 36 1.18 17.11 4.12
CA ASP A 36 1.59 18.00 3.02
C ASP A 36 2.90 18.75 3.34
N GLU A 37 3.15 18.97 4.63
CA GLU A 37 4.35 19.64 5.14
C GLU A 37 5.09 18.75 6.15
N ASP A 38 6.42 18.91 6.20
CA ASP A 38 7.27 18.21 7.16
C ASP A 38 6.88 18.50 8.60
N GLY A 39 6.50 17.45 9.35
CA GLY A 39 6.02 17.56 10.73
C GLY A 39 4.55 17.95 10.86
N GLY A 40 3.82 18.06 9.75
CA GLY A 40 2.37 18.25 9.71
C GLY A 40 1.61 17.01 10.19
N ASN A 41 0.31 17.18 10.45
CA ASN A 41 -0.53 16.15 11.07
C ASN A 41 -1.49 15.45 10.09
N GLY A 42 -1.35 15.70 8.78
CA GLY A 42 -2.20 15.15 7.73
C GLY A 42 -2.07 15.89 6.40
N SER A 43 -2.77 15.38 5.39
CA SER A 43 -2.86 16.00 4.07
C SER A 43 -4.22 16.68 3.92
N GLU A 44 -4.22 17.98 3.60
CA GLU A 44 -5.42 18.74 3.22
C GLU A 44 -5.66 18.66 1.71
N GLU A 45 -4.59 18.58 0.91
CA GLU A 45 -4.67 18.53 -0.56
C GLU A 45 -4.95 17.13 -1.11
N GLY A 46 -4.61 16.09 -0.35
CA GLY A 46 -4.69 14.70 -0.75
C GLY A 46 -3.62 14.30 -1.77
N LEU A 47 -3.75 13.08 -2.31
CA LEU A 47 -2.89 12.57 -3.37
C LEU A 47 -3.75 12.00 -4.50
N LEU A 48 -3.72 12.66 -5.66
CA LEU A 48 -4.42 12.19 -6.86
C LEU A 48 -3.46 11.44 -7.77
N ILE A 49 -3.82 10.20 -8.09
CA ILE A 49 -3.05 9.34 -8.99
C ILE A 49 -3.95 8.79 -10.10
N SER A 50 -3.33 8.26 -11.15
CA SER A 50 -4.01 7.47 -12.18
C SER A 50 -3.35 6.09 -12.24
N GLU A 51 -4.18 5.05 -12.29
CA GLU A 51 -3.71 3.67 -12.44
C GLU A 51 -4.09 3.13 -13.82
N THR A 52 -3.24 2.26 -14.36
CA THR A 52 -3.53 1.51 -15.58
C THR A 52 -3.18 0.05 -15.35
N VAL A 53 -4.10 -0.84 -15.71
CA VAL A 53 -3.95 -2.29 -15.56
C VAL A 53 -4.07 -2.94 -16.93
N VAL A 54 -3.14 -3.84 -17.25
CA VAL A 54 -3.11 -4.58 -18.53
C VAL A 54 -2.78 -6.05 -18.24
N PRO A 55 -3.65 -7.02 -18.61
CA PRO A 55 -4.99 -6.87 -19.19
C PRO A 55 -5.94 -6.03 -18.31
N GLY A 56 -7.04 -5.54 -18.89
CA GLY A 56 -7.97 -4.66 -18.18
C GLY A 56 -8.45 -5.27 -16.85
N PHE A 57 -8.74 -4.41 -15.87
CA PHE A 57 -9.18 -4.83 -14.55
C PHE A 57 -10.50 -5.62 -14.61
N GLU A 58 -10.54 -6.76 -13.92
CA GLU A 58 -11.74 -7.54 -13.65
C GLU A 58 -11.85 -7.81 -12.15
N TYR A 59 -13.07 -7.76 -11.59
CA TYR A 59 -13.28 -7.99 -10.15
C TYR A 59 -12.79 -9.38 -9.69
N VAL A 60 -12.83 -10.38 -10.57
CA VAL A 60 -12.37 -11.74 -10.29
C VAL A 60 -10.85 -11.83 -10.10
N ASP A 61 -10.11 -10.84 -10.59
CA ASP A 61 -8.65 -10.77 -10.46
C ASP A 61 -8.22 -10.01 -9.19
N HIS A 62 -9.17 -9.41 -8.46
CA HIS A 62 -8.91 -8.58 -7.29
C HIS A 62 -9.13 -9.35 -5.99
N ASP A 63 -8.07 -9.52 -5.21
CA ASP A 63 -8.08 -10.14 -3.88
C ASP A 63 -7.54 -9.20 -2.80
N TYR A 64 -8.26 -9.07 -1.68
CA TYR A 64 -7.81 -8.28 -0.53
C TYR A 64 -6.96 -9.14 0.40
N LEU A 65 -5.87 -8.57 0.92
CA LEU A 65 -5.10 -9.24 1.96
C LEU A 65 -5.95 -9.38 3.24
N GLY A 66 -6.08 -10.60 3.76
CA GLY A 66 -6.65 -10.88 5.07
C GLY A 66 -5.58 -11.26 6.10
N ARG A 67 -5.95 -11.24 7.38
CA ARG A 67 -5.04 -11.55 8.51
C ARG A 67 -4.30 -12.88 8.34
N ASP A 68 -5.01 -13.98 8.09
CA ASP A 68 -4.40 -15.31 7.92
C ASP A 68 -3.31 -15.34 6.83
N ARG A 69 -3.57 -14.62 5.73
CA ARG A 69 -2.62 -14.55 4.61
C ARG A 69 -1.43 -13.66 4.95
N MET A 70 -1.64 -12.59 5.72
CA MET A 70 -0.57 -11.73 6.22
C MET A 70 0.36 -12.50 7.16
N GLU A 71 -0.21 -13.27 8.09
CA GLU A 71 0.53 -14.15 9.02
C GLU A 71 1.33 -15.24 8.28
N ALA A 72 0.82 -15.74 7.16
CA ALA A 72 1.55 -16.69 6.32
C ALA A 72 2.71 -16.06 5.53
N LEU A 73 2.71 -14.73 5.33
CA LEU A 73 3.68 -14.03 4.48
C LEU A 73 4.73 -13.27 5.28
N LEU A 74 4.41 -12.77 6.48
CA LEU A 74 5.22 -11.82 7.23
C LEU A 74 5.60 -12.36 8.62
N THR A 75 6.62 -11.75 9.22
CA THR A 75 6.99 -12.00 10.62
C THR A 75 6.08 -11.24 11.59
N GLU A 76 6.01 -11.66 12.85
CA GLU A 76 5.20 -10.97 13.88
C GLU A 76 5.53 -9.48 14.02
N GLY A 77 6.82 -9.10 13.90
CA GLY A 77 7.24 -7.70 13.94
C GLY A 77 6.71 -6.89 12.76
N GLU A 78 6.85 -7.42 11.54
CA GLU A 78 6.33 -6.79 10.32
C GLU A 78 4.79 -6.70 10.34
N ILE A 79 4.11 -7.67 10.94
CA ILE A 79 2.65 -7.64 11.13
C ILE A 79 2.26 -6.48 12.04
N GLY A 80 2.90 -6.34 13.20
CA GLY A 80 2.62 -5.23 14.12
C GLY A 80 2.86 -3.85 13.49
N GLU A 81 3.80 -3.73 12.55
CA GLU A 81 4.06 -2.47 11.84
C GLU A 81 3.02 -2.16 10.75
N LEU A 82 2.40 -3.17 10.14
CA LEU A 82 1.62 -3.03 8.91
C LEU A 82 0.14 -3.41 9.03
N GLU A 83 -0.29 -4.05 10.11
CA GLU A 83 -1.65 -4.61 10.22
C GLU A 83 -2.75 -3.53 10.16
N TRP A 84 -2.42 -2.30 10.55
CA TRP A 84 -3.33 -1.15 10.44
C TRP A 84 -3.67 -0.78 8.98
N LEU A 85 -2.91 -1.28 8.00
CA LEU A 85 -3.20 -1.14 6.57
C LEU A 85 -4.20 -2.18 6.04
N LEU A 86 -4.57 -3.19 6.84
CA LEU A 86 -5.66 -4.11 6.50
C LEU A 86 -7.00 -3.36 6.56
N ARG A 87 -7.95 -3.77 5.72
CA ARG A 87 -9.33 -3.29 5.85
C ARG A 87 -9.89 -3.72 7.20
N GLU A 88 -10.71 -2.87 7.83
CA GLU A 88 -11.31 -3.13 9.15
C GLU A 88 -11.98 -4.52 9.23
N ASN A 89 -12.76 -4.90 8.21
CA ASN A 89 -13.44 -6.19 8.16
C ASN A 89 -12.51 -7.38 7.85
N MET A 90 -11.23 -7.14 7.59
CA MET A 90 -10.22 -8.18 7.32
C MET A 90 -9.25 -8.35 8.51
N VAL A 91 -9.41 -7.54 9.57
CA VAL A 91 -8.62 -7.62 10.81
C VAL A 91 -9.08 -8.79 11.68
N ASP A 92 -10.38 -9.04 11.77
CA ASP A 92 -10.96 -10.06 12.68
C ASP A 92 -11.34 -11.37 11.98
N GLY A 93 -10.95 -11.56 10.72
CA GLY A 93 -11.23 -12.80 9.96
C GLY A 93 -12.71 -13.17 9.85
N THR A 94 -13.63 -12.20 9.96
CA THR A 94 -15.09 -12.40 9.92
C THR A 94 -15.75 -11.79 8.69
#